data_AF-A0A3D2PY92-F1
#
_entry.id   AF-A0A3D2PY92-F1
#
_cell.length_a   1.000
_cell.length_b   1.000
_cell.length_c   1.000
_cell.angle_alpha   90.00
_cell.angle_beta   90.00
_cell.angle_gamma   90.00
#
_symmetry.space_group_name_H-M   'P 1'
#
loop_
_entity.id
_entity.type
_entity.pdbx_description
1 polymer ?
#
loop_
_entity_poly.entity_id
_entity_poly.type
_entity_poly.pdbx_seq_one_letter_code
_entity_poly.pdbx_strand_id
1 'polypeptide(L)'
;MAETIIYLVISFLASFVFVILGISQYKSKKPVAMNTGEKPPCEDELTDVSEWNHRHGKNLIIYGCLLFLTMSVFLYCLRKFENTTVQLILFFAVIIGELVWLEVQHNMLKRKLIKQ
;
A
#
# COMPACT_ATOMS: atom_id res chain seq x y z
N MET A 1 16.17 22.46 -9.30
CA MET A 1 15.54 21.50 -10.25
C MET A 1 16.00 20.07 -10.01
N ALA A 2 17.31 19.81 -9.91
CA ALA A 2 17.88 18.48 -9.64
C ALA A 2 17.37 17.81 -8.35
N GLU A 3 17.14 18.57 -7.27
CA GLU A 3 16.60 18.01 -6.01
C GLU A 3 15.18 17.44 -6.18
N THR A 4 14.29 18.16 -6.88
CA THR A 4 12.92 17.67 -7.16
C THR A 4 12.93 16.50 -8.13
N ILE A 5 13.74 16.61 -9.19
CA ILE A 5 14.46 15.50 -9.83
C ILE A 5 14.51 14.17 -9.07
N ILE A 6 15.55 14.15 -8.23
CA ILE A 6 15.98 13.02 -7.42
C ILE A 6 14.87 12.59 -6.46
N TYR A 7 14.19 13.53 -5.80
CA TYR A 7 13.09 13.21 -4.88
C TYR A 7 11.96 12.45 -5.57
N LEU A 8 11.50 12.92 -6.75
CA LEU A 8 10.41 12.27 -7.47
C LEU A 8 10.82 10.91 -8.00
N VAL A 9 12.06 10.75 -8.46
CA VAL A 9 12.60 9.45 -8.91
C VAL A 9 12.65 8.46 -7.74
N ILE A 10 13.17 8.87 -6.58
CA ILE A 10 13.22 8.00 -5.39
C ILE A 10 11.80 7.63 -4.94
N SER A 11 10.89 8.62 -4.90
CA SER A 11 9.49 8.41 -4.53
C SER A 11 8.80 7.43 -5.48
N PHE A 12 9.05 7.57 -6.77
CA PHE A 12 8.54 6.66 -7.79
C PHE A 12 9.07 5.25 -7.57
N LEU A 13 10.39 5.08 -7.44
CA LEU A 13 11.02 3.77 -7.25
C LEU A 13 10.52 3.06 -5.98
N ALA A 14 10.45 3.78 -4.85
CA ALA A 14 9.95 3.23 -3.60
C ALA A 14 8.48 2.77 -3.72
N SER A 15 7.64 3.58 -4.36
CA SER A 15 6.23 3.27 -4.56
C SER A 15 5.99 2.16 -5.59
N PHE A 16 6.85 2.09 -6.61
CA PHE A 16 6.77 1.13 -7.70
C PHE A 16 7.01 -0.31 -7.23
N VAL A 17 7.81 -0.51 -6.17
CA VAL A 17 7.97 -1.81 -5.51
C VAL A 17 6.62 -2.38 -5.11
N PHE A 18 5.74 -1.59 -4.49
CA PHE A 18 4.41 -2.04 -4.08
C PHE A 18 3.50 -2.38 -5.26
N VAL A 19 3.61 -1.63 -6.36
CA VAL A 19 2.87 -1.93 -7.59
C VAL A 19 3.30 -3.28 -8.18
N ILE A 20 4.62 -3.53 -8.28
CA ILE A 20 5.15 -4.81 -8.76
C ILE A 20 4.69 -5.96 -7.87
N LEU A 21 4.83 -5.81 -6.55
CA LEU A 21 4.38 -6.81 -5.58
C LEU A 21 2.88 -7.06 -5.70
N GLY A 22 2.07 -6.01 -5.86
CA GLY A 22 0.63 -6.13 -6.01
C GLY A 22 0.23 -6.84 -7.30
N ILE A 23 0.92 -6.60 -8.41
CA ILE A 23 0.71 -7.34 -9.67
C ILE A 23 1.10 -8.82 -9.49
N SER A 24 2.21 -9.10 -8.80
CA SER A 24 2.64 -10.47 -8.50
C SER A 24 1.61 -11.20 -7.63
N GLN A 25 1.12 -10.54 -6.58
CA GLN A 25 0.07 -11.07 -5.70
C GLN A 25 -1.23 -11.33 -6.46
N TYR A 26 -1.66 -10.38 -7.30
CA TYR A 26 -2.86 -10.51 -8.11
C TYR A 26 -2.79 -11.75 -9.03
N LYS A 27 -1.63 -12.03 -9.61
CA LYS A 27 -1.44 -13.17 -10.52
C LYS A 27 -1.14 -14.49 -9.80
N SER A 28 -1.00 -14.47 -8.47
CA SER A 28 -0.63 -15.67 -7.71
C SER A 28 -1.76 -16.70 -7.73
N LYS A 29 -1.39 -17.97 -7.80
CA LYS A 29 -2.32 -19.11 -7.63
C LYS A 29 -2.36 -19.63 -6.20
N LYS A 30 -1.32 -19.32 -5.41
CA LYS A 30 -1.22 -19.70 -3.99
C LYS A 30 -1.62 -18.51 -3.11
N PRO A 31 -2.21 -18.75 -1.92
CA PRO A 31 -2.59 -17.68 -1.00
C PRO A 31 -1.39 -16.80 -0.68
N VAL A 32 -1.56 -15.49 -0.89
CA VAL A 32 -0.51 -14.51 -0.62
C VAL A 32 -0.56 -14.06 0.84
N ALA A 33 0.60 -13.75 1.40
CA ALA A 33 0.73 -13.13 2.70
C ALA A 33 0.77 -11.60 2.58
N MET A 34 0.23 -10.89 3.58
CA MET A 34 0.37 -9.43 3.70
C MET A 34 1.59 -9.02 4.54
N ASN A 35 2.42 -9.99 4.97
CA ASN A 35 3.63 -9.77 5.77
C ASN A 35 3.39 -8.99 7.08
N THR A 36 2.22 -9.15 7.69
CA THR A 36 1.85 -8.61 9.01
C THR A 36 2.47 -9.38 10.19
N GLY A 37 3.31 -10.39 9.91
CA GLY A 37 3.79 -11.35 10.90
C GLY A 37 2.82 -12.51 11.16
N GLU A 38 1.60 -12.45 10.61
CA GLU A 38 0.66 -13.55 10.64
C GLU A 38 1.08 -14.69 9.71
N LYS A 39 0.76 -15.93 10.12
CA LYS A 39 0.89 -17.09 9.23
C LYS A 39 -0.15 -16.94 8.10
N PRO A 40 0.25 -16.95 6.82
CA PRO A 40 -0.70 -16.89 5.73
C PRO A 40 -1.61 -18.13 5.74
N PRO A 41 -2.89 -17.96 5.35
CA PRO A 41 -3.83 -19.08 5.31
C PRO A 41 -3.40 -20.11 4.25
N CYS A 42 -3.74 -21.37 4.51
CA CYS A 42 -3.62 -22.44 3.52
C CYS A 42 -4.80 -22.39 2.51
N GLU A 43 -4.65 -23.04 1.35
CA GLU A 43 -5.67 -23.02 0.28
C GLU A 43 -7.00 -23.60 0.75
N ASP A 44 -6.97 -24.61 1.62
CA ASP A 44 -8.11 -25.27 2.22
C ASP A 44 -8.81 -24.41 3.28
N GLU A 45 -8.12 -23.45 3.90
CA GLU A 45 -8.68 -22.50 4.87
C GLU A 45 -9.46 -21.35 4.20
N LEU A 46 -9.29 -21.15 2.88
CA LEU A 46 -9.95 -20.10 2.13
C LEU A 46 -11.17 -20.62 1.36
N THR A 47 -12.22 -19.81 1.31
CA THR A 47 -13.39 -20.05 0.44
C THR A 47 -13.08 -19.78 -1.03
N ASP A 48 -12.26 -18.75 -1.31
CA ASP A 48 -11.80 -18.41 -2.65
C ASP A 48 -10.38 -17.80 -2.61
N VAL A 49 -9.40 -18.58 -3.10
CA VAL A 49 -7.99 -18.17 -3.20
C VAL A 49 -7.78 -17.06 -4.23
N SER A 50 -8.54 -17.09 -5.33
CA SER A 50 -8.47 -16.10 -6.41
C SER A 50 -8.97 -14.74 -5.93
N GLU A 51 -10.12 -14.70 -5.24
CA GLU A 51 -10.62 -13.45 -4.65
C GLU A 51 -9.64 -12.91 -3.60
N TRP A 52 -9.09 -13.76 -2.73
CA TRP A 52 -8.09 -13.36 -1.74
C TRP A 52 -6.88 -12.67 -2.38
N ASN A 53 -6.30 -13.31 -3.40
CA ASN A 53 -5.11 -12.83 -4.10
C ASN A 53 -5.39 -11.56 -4.92
N HIS A 54 -6.51 -11.53 -5.66
CA HIS A 54 -6.92 -10.36 -6.44
C HIS A 54 -7.16 -9.14 -5.55
N ARG A 55 -7.79 -9.31 -4.39
CA ARG A 55 -8.08 -8.20 -3.48
C ARG A 55 -6.80 -7.68 -2.82
N HIS A 56 -5.92 -8.54 -2.32
CA HIS A 56 -4.62 -8.11 -1.78
C HIS A 56 -3.76 -7.43 -2.85
N GLY A 57 -3.66 -8.03 -4.04
CA GLY A 57 -2.90 -7.45 -5.13
C GLY A 57 -3.42 -6.08 -5.57
N LYS A 58 -4.75 -5.92 -5.72
CA LYS A 58 -5.36 -4.61 -6.03
C LYS A 58 -5.11 -3.59 -4.94
N ASN A 59 -5.25 -3.97 -3.67
CA ASN A 59 -5.02 -3.06 -2.55
C ASN A 59 -3.57 -2.58 -2.51
N LEU A 60 -2.60 -3.47 -2.78
CA LEU A 60 -1.19 -3.12 -2.78
C LEU A 60 -0.80 -2.24 -3.99
N ILE A 61 -1.40 -2.47 -5.16
CA ILE A 61 -1.26 -1.57 -6.32
C ILE A 61 -1.80 -0.18 -5.98
N ILE A 62 -3.01 -0.11 -5.42
CA ILE A 62 -3.63 1.16 -5.01
C ILE A 62 -2.74 1.88 -3.99
N TYR A 63 -2.21 1.16 -2.99
CA TYR A 63 -1.29 1.70 -2.01
C TYR A 63 -0.02 2.28 -2.66
N GLY A 64 0.62 1.54 -3.57
CA GLY A 64 1.78 2.06 -4.30
C GLY A 64 1.47 3.35 -5.08
N CYS A 65 0.32 3.40 -5.76
CA CYS A 65 -0.10 4.61 -6.47
C CYS A 65 -0.38 5.79 -5.52
N LEU A 66 -1.06 5.55 -4.39
CA LEU A 66 -1.36 6.57 -3.40
C LEU A 66 -0.09 7.08 -2.72
N LEU A 67 0.82 6.19 -2.35
CA LEU A 67 2.10 6.56 -1.73
C LEU A 67 2.91 7.51 -2.63
N PHE A 68 2.97 7.23 -3.94
CA PHE A 68 3.64 8.12 -4.89
C PHE A 68 2.96 9.49 -4.97
N LEU A 69 1.62 9.51 -5.00
CA LEU A 69 0.84 10.74 -5.02
C LEU A 69 1.06 11.56 -3.75
N THR A 70 0.98 10.92 -2.59
CA THR A 70 1.21 11.52 -1.27
C THR A 70 2.61 12.13 -1.17
N MET A 71 3.64 11.40 -1.61
CA MET A 71 5.02 11.92 -1.67
C MET A 71 5.16 13.11 -2.62
N SER A 72 4.51 13.07 -3.78
CA SER A 72 4.54 14.14 -4.79
C SER A 72 3.83 15.41 -4.31
N VAL A 73 2.66 15.25 -3.68
CA VAL A 73 1.90 16.35 -3.06
C VAL A 73 2.67 16.93 -1.89
N PHE A 74 3.32 16.10 -1.07
CA PHE A 74 4.15 16.59 0.03
C PHE A 74 5.30 17.47 -0.46
N LEU A 75 6.00 17.07 -1.53
CA LEU A 75 7.04 17.92 -2.14
C LEU A 75 6.47 19.26 -2.64
N TYR A 76 5.29 19.24 -3.24
CA TYR A 76 4.60 20.46 -3.66
C TYR A 76 4.28 21.36 -2.47
N CYS A 77 3.75 20.79 -1.39
CA CYS A 77 3.44 21.52 -0.15
C CYS A 77 4.69 22.15 0.47
N LEU A 78 5.80 21.41 0.56
CA LEU A 78 7.07 21.92 1.10
C LEU A 78 7.58 23.16 0.37
N ARG A 79 7.28 23.26 -0.93
CA ARG A 79 7.67 24.42 -1.75
C ARG A 79 6.71 25.58 -1.65
N LYS A 80 5.45 25.32 -1.32
CA LYS A 80 4.36 26.30 -1.38
C LYS A 80 4.04 26.93 -0.02
N PHE A 81 4.25 26.21 1.07
CA PHE A 81 3.85 26.60 2.42
C PHE A 81 5.05 26.69 3.36
N GLU A 82 5.04 27.67 4.26
CA GLU A 82 6.17 27.97 5.17
C GLU A 82 6.17 27.12 6.44
N ASN A 83 5.01 26.63 6.89
CA ASN A 83 4.91 25.89 8.14
C ASN A 83 5.27 24.41 7.94
N THR A 84 6.57 24.09 7.97
CA THR A 84 7.09 22.73 7.79
C THR A 84 6.58 21.75 8.86
N THR A 85 6.41 22.21 10.11
CA THR A 85 5.93 21.35 11.21
C THR A 85 4.54 20.81 10.93
N VAL A 86 3.60 21.68 10.54
CA VAL A 86 2.23 21.26 10.20
C VAL A 86 2.23 20.32 9.00
N GLN A 87 3.06 20.59 8.00
CA GLN A 87 3.17 19.74 6.81
C GLN A 87 3.68 18.35 7.13
N LEU A 88 4.70 18.22 8.00
CA LEU A 88 5.22 16.93 8.44
C LEU A 88 4.16 16.15 9.23
N ILE A 89 3.43 16.80 10.13
CA ILE A 89 2.34 16.15 10.89
C ILE A 89 1.28 15.60 9.93
N LEU A 90 0.85 16.42 8.96
CA LEU A 90 -0.13 15.99 7.95
C LEU A 90 0.40 14.85 7.09
N PHE A 91 1.66 14.91 6.68
CA PHE A 91 2.30 13.86 5.88
C PHE A 91 2.31 12.52 6.64
N PHE A 92 2.76 12.50 7.90
CA PHE A 92 2.72 11.28 8.71
C PHE A 92 1.28 10.79 8.94
N ALA A 93 0.33 11.69 9.17
CA ALA A 93 -1.07 11.31 9.35
C ALA A 93 -1.64 10.63 8.09
N VAL A 94 -1.33 11.13 6.89
CA VAL A 94 -1.77 10.52 5.62
C VAL A 94 -1.12 9.15 5.43
N ILE A 95 0.20 9.03 5.63
CA ILE A 95 0.90 7.74 5.49
C ILE A 95 0.35 6.69 6.48
N ILE A 96 0.13 7.08 7.75
CA ILE A 96 -0.50 6.20 8.74
C ILE A 96 -1.92 5.82 8.30
N GLY A 97 -2.69 6.77 7.77
CA GLY A 97 -4.03 6.52 7.24
C GLY A 97 -4.04 5.49 6.10
N GLU A 98 -3.09 5.58 5.18
CA GLU A 98 -2.92 4.60 4.09
C GLU A 98 -2.59 3.19 4.62
N LEU A 99 -1.71 3.09 5.63
CA LEU A 99 -1.37 1.82 6.28
C LEU A 99 -2.55 1.22 7.05
N VAL A 100 -3.26 2.06 7.82
CA VAL A 100 -4.48 1.65 8.54
C VAL A 100 -5.54 1.17 7.55
N TRP A 101 -5.69 1.85 6.41
CA TRP A 101 -6.61 1.42 5.37
C TRP A 101 -6.27 0.02 4.84
N LEU A 102 -5.00 -0.27 4.55
CA LEU A 102 -4.56 -1.61 4.13
C LEU A 102 -4.92 -2.68 5.18
N GLU A 103 -4.66 -2.39 6.45
CA GLU A 103 -4.95 -3.30 7.55
C GLU A 103 -6.46 -3.55 7.73
N VAL A 104 -7.28 -2.51 7.59
CA VAL A 104 -8.74 -2.64 7.62
C VAL A 104 -9.23 -3.51 6.46
N GLN A 105 -8.70 -3.31 5.24
CA GLN A 105 -9.05 -4.14 4.09
C GLN A 105 -8.66 -5.60 4.29
N HIS A 106 -7.50 -5.86 4.87
CA HIS A 106 -7.04 -7.21 5.21
C HIS A 106 -7.98 -7.91 6.18
N ASN A 107 -8.34 -7.24 7.27
CA ASN A 107 -9.24 -7.80 8.28
C ASN A 107 -10.65 -8.04 7.73
N MET A 108 -11.15 -7.19 6.83
CA MET A 108 -12.41 -7.45 6.13
C MET A 108 -12.34 -8.69 5.23
N LEU A 109 -11.22 -8.89 4.52
CA LEU A 109 -11.02 -10.09 3.71
C LEU A 109 -10.95 -11.35 4.56
N LYS A 110 -10.26 -11.31 5.70
CA LYS A 110 -10.22 -12.44 6.67
C LYS A 110 -11.62 -12.86 7.08
N ARG A 111 -12.44 -11.91 7.53
CA ARG A 111 -13.82 -12.19 7.97
C ARG A 111 -14.71 -12.75 6.85
N LYS A 112 -14.42 -12.40 5.60
CA LYS A 112 -15.21 -12.80 4.43
C LYS A 112 -14.78 -14.15 3.85
N LEU A 113 -13.47 -14.42 3.81
CA LEU A 113 -12.90 -15.49 2.98
C LEU A 113 -12.26 -16.62 3.79
N ILE A 114 -11.94 -16.42 5.07
CA ILE A 114 -11.48 -17.52 5.92
C ILE A 114 -12.69 -18.33 6.37
N LYS A 115 -12.64 -19.65 6.15
CA LYS A 115 -13.67 -20.58 6.62
C LYS A 115 -13.69 -20.58 8.15
N GLN A 116 -14.90 -20.50 8.72
CA GLN A 116 -15.13 -20.62 10.15
C GLN A 116 -15.21 -22.08 10.57
#